data_AF-A0A0F8ULU6-F1
#
_entry.id   AF-A0A0F8ULU6-F1
#
_cell.length_a   1.000
_cell.length_b   1.000
_cell.length_c   1.000
_cell.angle_alpha   90.00
_cell.angle_beta   90.00
_cell.angle_gamma   90.00
#
_symmetry.space_group_name_H-M   'P 1'
#
loop_
_entity.id
_entity.type
_entity.pdbx_description
1 polymer ?
#
loop_
_entity_poly.entity_id
_entity_poly.type
_entity_poly.pdbx_seq_one_letter_code
_entity_poly.pdbx_strand_id
1 'polypeptide(L)'
;MLLPRLSTLLYLAGLAAVPAVNAYEGDENVKSLPLRTHSLSSPYLDSDFQSRWFDFGGDTIIRADQYIRLTSDRPSQQGWIFSRVPLTTTNWEIEVEFQIQGNGNLHGDGFAMWLTKQRATQGPVFGSTDNFEGLGIFFDTYKNNRPGTSFPYVMAMMGDGQTSYDQAHDGKANELAGCS
;
A
#
# COMPACT_ATOMS: atom_id res chain seq x y z
N MET A 1 -31.70 -52.13 16.50
CA MET A 1 -31.94 -50.75 16.00
C MET A 1 -30.76 -49.90 16.43
N LEU A 2 -29.90 -49.53 15.47
CA LEU A 2 -28.71 -48.71 15.69
C LEU A 2 -29.11 -47.23 15.77
N LEU A 3 -28.57 -46.50 16.74
CA LEU A 3 -28.55 -45.04 16.78
C LEU A 3 -27.09 -44.59 16.55
N PRO A 4 -26.78 -43.82 15.50
CA PRO A 4 -25.46 -43.25 15.31
C PRO A 4 -25.30 -41.96 16.11
N ARG A 5 -24.11 -41.76 16.68
CA ARG A 5 -23.67 -40.52 17.32
C ARG A 5 -23.43 -39.46 16.24
N LEU A 6 -24.07 -38.30 16.35
CA LEU A 6 -23.65 -37.10 15.61
C LEU A 6 -22.35 -36.57 16.24
N SER A 7 -21.24 -36.67 15.50
CA SER A 7 -20.02 -35.93 15.80
C SER A 7 -20.01 -34.66 14.96
N THR A 8 -20.14 -33.51 15.62
CA THR A 8 -20.10 -32.19 15.00
C THR A 8 -18.67 -31.86 14.57
N LEU A 9 -18.51 -31.54 13.28
CA LEU A 9 -17.30 -31.02 12.66
C LEU A 9 -16.98 -29.61 13.20
N LEU A 10 -15.74 -29.39 13.63
CA LEU A 10 -15.13 -28.07 13.68
C LEU A 10 -13.84 -28.12 12.84
N TYR A 11 -13.93 -27.62 11.61
CA TYR A 11 -12.74 -27.25 10.84
C TYR A 11 -12.34 -25.84 11.28
N LEU A 12 -11.31 -25.73 12.12
CA LEU A 12 -10.55 -24.49 12.24
C LEU A 12 -9.68 -24.37 11.00
N ALA A 13 -10.09 -23.55 10.04
CA ALA A 13 -9.19 -23.02 9.04
C ALA A 13 -8.32 -21.96 9.72
N GLY A 14 -7.09 -22.32 10.08
CA GLY A 14 -6.11 -21.36 10.56
C GLY A 14 -5.78 -20.36 9.46
N LEU A 15 -5.74 -19.07 9.79
CA LEU A 15 -5.06 -18.08 8.94
C LEU A 15 -3.61 -18.53 8.81
N ALA A 16 -3.24 -19.05 7.64
CA ALA A 16 -1.85 -19.17 7.28
C ALA A 16 -1.32 -17.75 7.08
N ALA A 17 -0.47 -17.28 8.00
CA ALA A 17 0.37 -16.13 7.72
C ALA A 17 1.23 -16.51 6.51
N VAL A 18 1.03 -15.83 5.39
CA VAL A 18 1.92 -15.96 4.25
C VAL A 18 3.26 -15.39 4.73
N PRO A 19 4.34 -16.20 4.80
CA PRO A 19 5.64 -15.65 5.17
C PRO A 19 6.00 -14.59 4.12
N ALA A 20 6.41 -13.41 4.59
CA ALA A 20 6.96 -12.41 3.70
C ALA A 20 8.19 -13.04 3.04
N VAL A 21 8.13 -13.20 1.72
CA VAL A 21 9.22 -13.80 0.95
C VAL A 21 10.28 -12.72 0.80
N ASN A 22 11.32 -12.80 1.61
CA ASN A 22 12.47 -11.94 1.44
C ASN A 22 13.21 -12.40 0.17
N ALA A 23 13.46 -11.50 -0.80
CA ALA A 23 14.05 -11.90 -2.08
C ALA A 23 15.47 -12.50 -1.93
N TYR A 24 16.07 -12.30 -0.75
CA TYR A 24 17.40 -12.77 -0.39
C TYR A 24 17.39 -13.72 0.82
N GLU A 25 16.24 -14.29 1.19
CA GLU A 25 16.15 -15.23 2.32
C GLU A 25 17.07 -16.44 2.07
N GLY A 26 18.16 -16.54 2.83
CA GLY A 26 19.13 -17.63 2.73
C GLY A 26 20.36 -17.36 1.84
N ASP A 27 20.52 -16.15 1.28
CA ASP A 27 21.80 -15.75 0.67
C ASP A 27 22.78 -15.30 1.76
N GLU A 28 23.79 -16.14 2.06
CA GLU A 28 24.82 -15.85 3.07
C GLU A 28 25.61 -14.56 2.77
N ASN A 29 25.60 -14.07 1.52
CA ASN A 29 26.29 -12.85 1.12
C ASN A 29 25.45 -11.58 1.33
N VAL A 30 24.15 -11.70 1.57
CA VAL A 30 23.24 -10.57 1.77
C VAL A 30 22.81 -10.52 3.23
N LYS A 31 23.17 -9.43 3.91
CA LYS A 31 22.71 -9.16 5.27
C LYS A 31 21.57 -8.14 5.21
N SER A 32 20.37 -8.54 5.62
CA SER A 32 19.24 -7.64 5.80
C SER A 32 19.24 -7.05 7.21
N LEU A 33 18.92 -5.75 7.32
CA LEU A 33 18.75 -5.05 8.60
C LEU A 33 17.37 -4.40 8.60
N PRO A 34 16.42 -4.84 9.45
CA PRO A 34 15.11 -4.22 9.53
C PRO A 34 15.21 -2.79 10.05
N LEU A 35 14.65 -1.84 9.30
CA LEU A 35 14.65 -0.42 9.64
C LEU A 35 13.39 -0.05 10.41
N ARG A 36 13.44 -0.15 11.75
CA ARG A 36 12.29 0.20 12.62
C ARG A 36 11.70 1.59 12.36
N THR A 37 12.53 2.55 11.92
CA THR A 37 12.11 3.91 11.57
C THR A 37 11.27 4.01 10.30
N HIS A 38 11.23 2.94 9.50
CA HIS A 38 10.53 2.83 8.23
C HIS A 38 9.61 1.59 8.18
N SER A 39 9.31 0.99 9.33
CA SER A 39 8.43 -0.17 9.44
C SER A 39 7.18 0.17 10.26
N LEU A 40 6.03 -0.31 9.81
CA LEU A 40 4.76 -0.26 10.51
C LEU A 40 4.34 -1.66 10.92
N SER A 41 4.15 -1.89 12.21
CA SER A 41 3.62 -3.14 12.75
C SER A 41 2.68 -2.86 13.92
N SER A 42 1.75 -3.78 14.17
CA SER A 42 0.87 -3.71 15.33
C SER A 42 1.71 -3.76 16.63
N PRO A 43 1.43 -2.91 17.64
CA PRO A 43 0.43 -1.84 17.65
C PRO A 43 0.95 -0.57 16.93
N TYR A 44 0.23 -0.10 15.92
CA TYR A 44 0.69 0.97 14.99
C TYR A 44 0.89 2.37 15.63
N LEU A 45 0.57 2.51 16.92
CA LEU A 45 0.68 3.74 17.68
C LEU A 45 1.56 3.50 18.92
N ASP A 46 2.49 4.43 19.17
CA ASP A 46 3.41 4.36 20.31
C ASP A 46 2.82 5.02 21.58
N SER A 47 1.86 5.94 21.40
CA SER A 47 1.19 6.69 22.47
C SER A 47 -0.18 7.17 21.99
N ASP A 48 -0.94 7.87 22.84
CA ASP A 48 -2.28 8.37 22.54
C ASP A 48 -2.36 9.06 21.17
N PHE A 49 -2.86 8.32 20.17
CA PHE A 49 -3.04 8.74 18.78
C PHE A 49 -1.78 9.17 18.02
N GLN A 50 -0.58 8.77 18.48
CA GLN A 50 0.68 9.14 17.81
C GLN A 50 1.60 7.95 17.55
N SER A 51 2.13 7.87 16.34
CA SER A 51 3.32 7.07 16.02
C SER A 51 4.57 7.93 16.18
N ARG A 52 5.67 7.31 16.62
CA ARG A 52 6.98 7.95 16.70
C ARG A 52 7.58 8.22 15.33
N TRP A 53 7.37 7.31 14.38
CA TRP A 53 8.10 7.28 13.10
C TRP A 53 7.24 7.65 11.89
N PHE A 54 5.92 7.62 12.01
CA PHE A 54 5.01 7.89 10.91
C PHE A 54 4.05 9.04 11.23
N ASP A 55 3.74 9.81 10.19
CA ASP A 55 2.63 10.75 10.16
C ASP A 55 1.49 10.17 9.31
N PHE A 56 0.27 10.47 9.73
CA PHE A 56 -0.96 10.03 9.09
C PHE A 56 -1.85 11.26 8.86
N GLY A 57 -2.60 11.28 7.77
CA GLY A 57 -3.53 12.38 7.51
C GLY A 57 -4.59 12.05 6.48
N GLY A 58 -5.40 13.07 6.17
CA GLY A 58 -6.59 12.93 5.35
C GLY A 58 -7.65 12.07 6.03
N ASP A 59 -8.25 11.14 5.29
CA ASP A 59 -9.28 10.22 5.77
C ASP A 59 -8.73 8.95 6.45
N THR A 60 -7.42 8.89 6.71
CA THR A 60 -6.76 7.70 7.27
C THR A 60 -7.28 7.38 8.67
N ILE A 61 -7.71 6.14 8.89
CA ILE A 61 -8.16 5.60 10.17
C ILE A 61 -7.17 4.56 10.67
N ILE A 62 -6.71 4.72 11.91
CA ILE A 62 -5.78 3.80 12.56
C ILE A 62 -6.57 2.94 13.55
N ARG A 63 -6.65 1.63 13.28
CA ARG A 63 -7.04 0.63 14.28
C ARG A 63 -5.75 0.06 14.85
N ALA A 64 -5.29 0.64 15.97
CA ALA A 64 -3.96 0.44 16.54
C ALA A 64 -3.51 -1.03 16.56
N ASP A 65 -4.39 -1.95 16.92
CA ASP A 65 -4.07 -3.37 17.08
C ASP A 65 -4.47 -4.25 15.89
N GLN A 66 -4.91 -3.68 14.77
CA GLN A 66 -5.50 -4.43 13.65
C GLN A 66 -4.95 -4.03 12.29
N TYR A 67 -5.22 -2.80 11.84
CA TYR A 67 -4.82 -2.33 10.51
C TYR A 67 -4.85 -0.80 10.43
N ILE A 68 -4.17 -0.27 9.42
CA ILE A 68 -4.28 1.13 9.01
C ILE A 68 -5.13 1.16 7.74
N ARG A 69 -6.20 1.95 7.75
CA ARG A 69 -7.09 2.11 6.60
C ARG A 69 -6.88 3.50 6.02
N LEU A 70 -6.36 3.57 4.78
CA LEU A 70 -6.17 4.84 4.07
C LEU A 70 -7.51 5.49 3.72
N THR A 71 -8.42 4.72 3.12
CA THR A 71 -9.73 5.21 2.70
C THR A 71 -10.83 4.22 3.11
N SER A 72 -12.02 4.75 3.42
CA SER A 72 -13.22 3.92 3.60
C SER A 72 -13.94 3.74 2.25
N ASP A 73 -14.84 2.77 2.18
CA ASP A 73 -15.75 2.55 1.04
C ASP A 73 -16.80 3.67 0.95
N ARG A 74 -16.32 4.88 0.60
CA ARG A 74 -17.06 6.12 0.48
C ARG A 74 -16.45 6.96 -0.66
N PRO A 75 -17.27 7.74 -1.39
CA PRO A 75 -16.76 8.62 -2.43
C PRO A 75 -15.79 9.69 -1.88
N SER A 76 -14.85 10.11 -2.73
CA SER A 76 -14.00 11.30 -2.51
C SER A 76 -13.15 11.22 -1.23
N GLN A 77 -12.59 10.05 -0.95
CA GLN A 77 -11.70 9.84 0.19
C GLN A 77 -10.23 9.95 -0.24
N GLN A 78 -9.42 10.61 0.58
CA GLN A 78 -7.99 10.76 0.38
C GLN A 78 -7.29 10.59 1.72
N GLY A 79 -6.57 9.49 1.90
CA GLY A 79 -5.75 9.24 3.08
C GLY A 79 -4.30 8.98 2.69
N TRP A 80 -3.37 9.36 3.56
CA TRP A 80 -1.95 9.16 3.36
C TRP A 80 -1.24 8.80 4.65
N ILE A 81 -0.12 8.09 4.50
CA ILE A 81 0.82 7.75 5.57
C ILE A 81 2.24 7.95 5.06
N PHE A 82 3.10 8.58 5.86
CA PHE A 82 4.49 8.84 5.49
C PHE A 82 5.43 8.67 6.67
N SER A 83 6.64 8.15 6.43
CA SER A 83 7.70 8.20 7.43
C SER A 83 8.08 9.65 7.75
N ARG A 84 8.50 9.91 8.98
CA ARG A 84 8.95 11.23 9.44
C ARG A 84 10.39 11.53 9.05
N VAL A 85 11.19 10.48 8.94
CA VAL A 85 12.62 10.56 8.62
C VAL A 85 12.86 10.07 7.19
N PRO A 86 13.85 10.65 6.50
CA PRO A 86 14.22 10.21 5.16
C PRO A 86 14.90 8.84 5.19
N LEU A 87 14.71 8.06 4.13
CA LEU A 87 15.44 6.82 3.89
C LEU A 87 16.82 7.15 3.31
N THR A 88 17.88 6.90 4.06
CA THR A 88 19.27 7.24 3.66
C THR A 88 20.08 6.04 3.17
N THR A 89 19.54 4.83 3.28
CA THR A 89 20.24 3.61 2.87
C THR A 89 20.24 3.48 1.35
N THR A 90 21.37 3.07 0.77
CA THR A 90 21.54 2.94 -0.69
C THR A 90 20.77 1.75 -1.27
N ASN A 91 20.74 0.64 -0.54
CA ASN A 91 20.04 -0.58 -0.92
C ASN A 91 18.95 -0.83 0.11
N TRP A 92 17.74 -1.08 -0.37
CA TRP A 92 16.59 -1.26 0.48
C TRP A 92 15.62 -2.24 -0.19
N GLU A 93 14.81 -2.86 0.65
CA GLU A 93 13.68 -3.70 0.26
C GLU A 93 12.50 -3.25 1.12
N ILE A 94 11.34 -3.13 0.50
CA ILE A 94 10.11 -2.74 1.18
C ILE A 94 9.08 -3.82 0.91
N GLU A 95 8.66 -4.48 1.98
CA GLU A 95 7.57 -5.45 1.96
C GLU A 95 6.30 -4.74 2.44
N VAL A 96 5.24 -4.79 1.63
CA VAL A 96 3.94 -4.18 1.95
C VAL A 96 2.86 -5.25 1.91
N GLU A 97 2.24 -5.49 3.05
CA GLU A 97 0.99 -6.23 3.14
C GLU A 97 -0.19 -5.25 3.07
N PHE A 98 -1.10 -5.47 2.14
CA PHE A 98 -2.26 -4.60 1.94
C PHE A 98 -3.51 -5.40 1.55
N GLN A 99 -4.66 -4.77 1.73
CA GLN A 99 -5.96 -5.30 1.31
C GLN A 99 -6.78 -4.17 0.67
N ILE A 100 -7.27 -4.40 -0.54
CA ILE A 100 -8.28 -3.56 -1.19
C ILE A 100 -9.60 -4.31 -1.18
N GLN A 101 -10.64 -3.69 -0.64
CA GLN A 101 -11.99 -4.24 -0.59
C GLN A 101 -13.03 -3.13 -0.76
N GLY A 102 -14.14 -3.44 -1.41
CA GLY A 102 -15.27 -2.52 -1.61
C GLY A 102 -16.54 -3.30 -1.96
N ASN A 103 -17.71 -2.70 -1.68
CA ASN A 103 -19.00 -3.31 -2.01
C ASN A 103 -19.58 -2.74 -3.31
N GLY A 104 -20.02 -3.60 -4.23
CA GLY A 104 -20.60 -3.21 -5.51
C GLY A 104 -19.75 -3.60 -6.72
N ASN A 105 -20.00 -2.95 -7.86
CA ASN A 105 -19.40 -3.32 -9.15
C ASN A 105 -18.42 -2.27 -9.69
N LEU A 106 -18.39 -1.07 -9.09
CA LEU A 106 -17.54 0.04 -9.50
C LEU A 106 -16.70 0.46 -8.30
N HIS A 107 -15.39 0.24 -8.39
CA HIS A 107 -14.41 0.51 -7.34
C HIS A 107 -13.27 1.33 -7.92
N GLY A 108 -12.72 2.25 -7.13
CA GLY A 108 -11.62 3.10 -7.54
C GLY A 108 -11.20 4.06 -6.43
N ASP A 109 -10.04 4.70 -6.54
CA ASP A 109 -9.09 4.58 -7.68
C ASP A 109 -7.98 3.55 -7.39
N GLY A 110 -7.58 3.38 -6.13
CA GLY A 110 -6.53 2.45 -5.71
C GLY A 110 -5.66 3.07 -4.63
N PHE A 111 -4.38 2.71 -4.57
CA PHE A 111 -3.40 3.40 -3.72
C PHE A 111 -2.03 3.47 -4.39
N ALA A 112 -1.12 4.26 -3.81
CA ALA A 112 0.25 4.33 -4.28
C ALA A 112 1.26 4.17 -3.12
N MET A 113 2.40 3.56 -3.43
CA MET A 113 3.58 3.54 -2.59
C MET A 113 4.58 4.60 -3.09
N TRP A 114 5.15 5.35 -2.16
CA TRP A 114 5.96 6.53 -2.46
C TRP A 114 7.37 6.40 -1.89
N LEU A 115 8.37 6.68 -2.71
CA LEU A 115 9.73 6.97 -2.29
C LEU A 115 10.14 8.33 -2.88
N THR A 116 9.73 9.39 -2.18
CA THR A 116 9.76 10.77 -2.69
C THR A 116 10.48 11.71 -1.75
N LYS A 117 10.91 12.87 -2.27
CA LYS A 117 11.44 13.95 -1.43
C LYS A 117 10.34 14.63 -0.63
N GLN A 118 9.19 14.85 -1.26
CA GLN A 118 8.00 15.37 -0.59
C GLN A 118 7.37 14.29 0.28
N ARG A 119 6.80 14.68 1.42
CA ARG A 119 6.07 13.79 2.33
C ARG A 119 4.89 14.53 2.92
N ALA A 120 3.86 13.81 3.35
CA ALA A 120 2.76 14.33 4.15
C ALA A 120 2.02 15.53 3.50
N THR A 121 1.99 15.58 2.17
CA THR A 121 1.25 16.57 1.39
C THR A 121 0.13 15.87 0.65
N GLN A 122 -1.11 16.18 1.04
CA GLN A 122 -2.29 15.64 0.38
C GLN A 122 -2.44 16.22 -1.03
N GLY A 123 -2.93 15.40 -1.97
CA GLY A 123 -3.19 15.85 -3.34
C GLY A 123 -3.96 14.83 -4.18
N PRO A 124 -4.12 15.11 -5.49
CA PRO A 124 -5.00 14.35 -6.37
C PRO A 124 -4.43 12.99 -6.79
N VAL A 125 -3.13 12.75 -6.62
CA VAL A 125 -2.48 11.54 -7.12
C VAL A 125 -2.52 10.47 -6.05
N PHE A 126 -3.57 9.63 -6.07
CA PHE A 126 -3.78 8.53 -5.10
C PHE A 126 -3.64 8.99 -3.63
N GLY A 127 -4.15 10.20 -3.33
CA GLY A 127 -4.11 10.81 -1.99
C GLY A 127 -2.86 11.64 -1.68
N SER A 128 -1.88 11.71 -2.59
CA SER A 128 -0.62 12.46 -2.44
C SER A 128 -0.50 13.60 -3.46
N THR A 129 0.47 14.49 -3.24
CA THR A 129 0.77 15.63 -4.11
C THR A 129 1.05 15.22 -5.55
N ASP A 130 0.59 16.05 -6.49
CA ASP A 130 1.07 16.01 -7.87
C ASP A 130 2.47 16.63 -7.98
N ASN A 131 3.10 16.48 -9.15
CA ASN A 131 4.45 16.97 -9.45
C ASN A 131 5.48 16.50 -8.40
N PHE A 132 5.39 15.24 -8.00
CA PHE A 132 6.28 14.64 -7.01
C PHE A 132 7.70 14.47 -7.58
N GLU A 133 8.70 14.46 -6.70
CA GLU A 133 10.09 14.13 -7.07
C GLU A 133 10.51 12.83 -6.39
N GLY A 134 10.76 11.79 -7.18
CA GLY A 134 11.10 10.45 -6.70
C GLY A 134 10.28 9.36 -7.39
N LEU A 135 10.14 8.21 -6.74
CA LEU A 135 9.44 7.03 -7.28
C LEU A 135 8.01 6.95 -6.73
N GLY A 136 7.04 6.81 -7.64
CA GLY A 136 5.67 6.41 -7.33
C GLY A 136 5.38 5.04 -7.94
N ILE A 137 4.84 4.12 -7.12
CA ILE A 137 4.34 2.82 -7.56
C ILE A 137 2.83 2.80 -7.31
N PHE A 138 2.04 2.74 -8.37
CA PHE A 138 0.59 2.90 -8.32
C PHE A 138 -0.07 1.54 -8.48
N PHE A 139 -0.95 1.21 -7.56
CA PHE A 139 -1.81 0.04 -7.58
C PHE A 139 -3.20 0.53 -8.00
N ASP A 140 -3.39 0.62 -9.31
CA ASP A 140 -4.57 1.19 -9.92
C ASP A 140 -5.65 0.12 -10.10
N THR A 141 -6.83 0.39 -9.59
CA THR A 141 -7.97 -0.53 -9.63
C THR A 141 -9.05 -0.10 -10.59
N TYR A 142 -8.97 1.13 -11.11
CA TYR A 142 -9.99 1.71 -11.96
C TYR A 142 -9.42 2.08 -13.32
N LYS A 143 -10.04 1.57 -14.38
CA LYS A 143 -9.61 1.86 -15.75
C LYS A 143 -10.25 3.16 -16.22
N ASN A 144 -9.49 4.24 -16.35
CA ASN A 144 -9.98 5.47 -16.96
C ASN A 144 -9.99 5.34 -18.48
N ASN A 145 -8.89 5.66 -19.16
CA ASN A 145 -8.83 5.64 -20.63
C ASN A 145 -7.53 5.01 -21.14
N ARG A 146 -7.28 3.77 -20.73
CA ARG A 146 -6.10 3.00 -21.13
C ARG A 146 -6.44 1.75 -21.97
N PRO A 147 -6.61 1.90 -23.29
CA PRO A 147 -6.87 0.77 -24.19
C PRO A 147 -5.76 -0.29 -24.15
N GLY A 148 -6.15 -1.56 -24.20
CA GLY A 148 -5.22 -2.70 -24.24
C GLY A 148 -4.64 -3.13 -22.89
N THR A 149 -4.93 -2.42 -21.79
CA THR A 149 -4.49 -2.81 -20.43
C THR A 149 -5.64 -3.43 -19.63
N SER A 150 -5.33 -4.52 -18.93
CA SER A 150 -6.23 -5.17 -17.95
C SER A 150 -6.01 -4.56 -16.57
N PHE A 151 -7.08 -4.43 -15.79
CA PHE A 151 -7.05 -3.89 -14.44
C PHE A 151 -7.51 -4.95 -13.42
N PRO A 152 -7.02 -4.94 -12.17
CA PRO A 152 -6.08 -3.98 -11.58
C PRO A 152 -4.70 -3.96 -12.25
N TYR A 153 -4.02 -2.82 -12.21
CA TYR A 153 -2.75 -2.61 -12.87
C TYR A 153 -1.75 -1.97 -11.92
N VAL A 154 -0.55 -2.55 -11.83
CA VAL A 154 0.56 -1.97 -11.07
C VAL A 154 1.52 -1.31 -12.03
N MET A 155 1.82 -0.03 -11.81
CA MET A 155 2.79 0.70 -12.64
C MET A 155 3.76 1.52 -11.79
N ALA A 156 4.95 1.74 -12.31
CA ALA A 156 5.97 2.61 -11.71
C ALA A 156 6.20 3.85 -12.58
N MET A 157 6.32 5.02 -11.94
CA MET A 157 6.71 6.29 -12.57
C MET A 157 7.75 7.00 -11.71
N MET A 158 8.76 7.55 -12.37
CA MET A 158 9.72 8.47 -11.76
C MET A 158 9.26 9.91 -12.00
N GLY A 159 9.00 10.62 -10.93
CA GLY A 159 8.67 12.04 -10.92
C GLY A 159 9.92 12.91 -10.82
N ASP A 160 9.96 13.98 -11.60
CA ASP A 160 11.04 14.97 -11.70
C ASP A 160 10.74 16.27 -10.93
N GLY A 161 9.63 16.32 -10.18
CA GLY A 161 9.16 17.52 -9.49
C GLY A 161 8.37 18.51 -10.35
N GLN A 162 8.15 18.23 -11.65
CA GLN A 162 7.54 19.14 -12.61
C GLN A 162 6.44 18.47 -13.45
N THR A 163 6.63 17.20 -13.80
CA THR A 163 5.71 16.43 -14.63
C THR A 163 4.50 16.00 -13.80
N SER A 164 3.31 16.33 -14.29
CA SER A 164 2.04 15.96 -13.67
C SER A 164 1.66 14.51 -13.98
N TYR A 165 0.97 13.85 -13.05
CA TYR A 165 0.40 12.52 -13.28
C TYR A 165 -0.82 12.58 -14.21
N ASP A 166 -0.78 11.82 -15.31
CA ASP A 166 -1.88 11.73 -16.28
C ASP A 166 -2.99 10.80 -15.77
N GLN A 167 -3.85 11.32 -14.88
CA GLN A 167 -4.99 10.57 -14.36
C GLN A 167 -6.01 10.20 -15.45
N ALA A 168 -6.08 10.95 -16.55
CA ALA A 168 -7.04 10.65 -17.61
C ALA A 168 -6.68 9.36 -18.37
N HIS A 169 -5.40 8.99 -18.41
CA HIS A 169 -4.90 7.82 -19.13
C HIS A 169 -4.08 6.88 -18.23
N ASP A 170 -4.38 6.85 -16.93
CA ASP A 170 -3.80 5.92 -15.95
C ASP A 170 -2.26 5.95 -15.96
N GLY A 171 -1.68 7.16 -16.01
CA GLY A 171 -0.23 7.41 -15.96
C GLY A 171 0.56 6.94 -17.18
N LYS A 172 -0.10 6.46 -18.26
CA LYS A 172 0.52 5.77 -19.39
C LYS A 172 1.70 6.51 -20.03
N ALA A 173 1.63 7.84 -20.14
CA ALA A 173 2.67 8.64 -20.78
C ALA A 173 4.02 8.59 -20.05
N ASN A 174 4.01 8.38 -18.73
CA ASN A 174 5.17 8.45 -17.86
C ASN A 174 5.48 7.10 -17.17
N GLU A 175 4.93 6.02 -17.70
CA GLU A 175 5.17 4.68 -17.19
C GLU A 175 6.58 4.20 -17.51
N LEU A 176 7.28 3.73 -16.48
CA LEU A 176 8.56 3.05 -16.63
C LEU A 176 8.40 1.55 -16.86
N ALA A 177 7.50 0.94 -16.09
CA ALA A 177 7.19 -0.49 -16.14
C ALA A 177 5.83 -0.72 -15.46
N GLY A 178 5.16 -1.83 -15.80
CA GLY A 178 3.94 -2.24 -15.13
C GLY A 178 3.52 -3.67 -15.44
N CYS A 179 2.56 -4.18 -14.67
CA CYS A 179 2.01 -5.52 -14.80
C CYS A 179 0.54 -5.59 -14.36
N SER A 180 -0.17 -6.61 -14.85
CA SER A 180 -1.55 -6.97 -14.48
C SER A 180 -1.62 -8.41 -14.02
#